data_AF-A0AAW9NMZ8-F1
#
_entry.id   AF-A0AAW9NMZ8-F1
#
_cell.length_a   1.000
_cell.length_b   1.000
_cell.length_c   1.000
_cell.angle_alpha   90.00
_cell.angle_beta   90.00
_cell.angle_gamma   90.00
#
_symmetry.space_group_name_H-M   'P 1'
#
loop_
_entity.id
_entity.type
_entity.pdbx_description
1 polymer ?
#
loop_
_entity_poly.entity_id
_entity_poly.type
_entity_poly.pdbx_seq_one_letter_code
_entity_poly.pdbx_strand_id
1 'polypeptide(L)'
;MDWNKGEQEDWIYSIDYRLVAPEDEDEYLNMFTFSGWTHICSEAGMHLFKARPDTVPIYSDYSSKIDKFSRQGMYVNQSALFLVILSAVCWGLWVFGPQNITGIFRIVFLCLLVITIPAIMTRGAIQWRKVKERSDDE
;
A
#
# COMPACT_ATOMS: atom_id res chain seq x y z
N MET A 1 7.38 -25.81 -32.44
CA MET A 1 6.86 -24.50 -32.04
C MET A 1 8.04 -23.73 -31.50
N ASP A 2 8.62 -22.85 -32.33
CA ASP A 2 9.70 -21.96 -31.89
C ASP A 2 9.10 -20.82 -31.08
N TRP A 3 9.48 -20.74 -29.81
CA TRP A 3 9.18 -19.59 -28.96
C TRP A 3 10.25 -18.54 -29.24
N ASN A 4 10.06 -17.73 -30.29
CA ASN A 4 10.84 -16.51 -30.45
C ASN A 4 10.50 -15.62 -29.25
N LYS A 5 11.38 -15.60 -28.24
CA LYS A 5 11.41 -14.54 -27.24
C LYS A 5 11.66 -13.26 -28.03
N GLY A 6 10.64 -12.41 -28.14
CA GLY A 6 10.78 -11.09 -28.77
C GLY A 6 12.00 -10.38 -28.21
N GLU A 7 12.68 -9.62 -29.06
CA GLU A 7 13.89 -8.86 -28.73
C GLU A 7 13.74 -8.22 -27.35
N GLN A 8 14.75 -8.43 -26.50
CA GLN A 8 14.78 -7.91 -25.14
C GLN A 8 15.03 -6.40 -25.23
N GLU A 9 14.00 -5.65 -25.63
CA GLU A 9 14.00 -4.21 -25.54
C GLU A 9 13.93 -3.86 -24.05
N ASP A 10 15.03 -3.33 -23.52
CA ASP A 10 15.08 -2.84 -22.16
C ASP A 10 14.14 -1.64 -22.04
N TRP A 11 12.95 -1.84 -21.48
CA TRP A 11 11.98 -0.80 -21.19
C TRP A 11 11.96 -0.53 -19.69
N ILE A 12 11.90 0.75 -19.31
CA ILE A 12 11.63 1.15 -17.92
C ILE A 12 10.14 1.46 -17.75
N TYR A 13 9.60 1.09 -16.60
CA TYR A 13 8.18 1.25 -16.27
C TYR A 13 8.01 2.10 -15.02
N SER A 14 7.00 2.96 -15.02
CA SER A 14 6.64 3.80 -13.88
C SER A 14 5.12 3.84 -13.70
N ILE A 15 4.67 3.79 -12.45
CA ILE A 15 3.25 3.87 -12.08
C ILE A 15 3.02 5.13 -11.26
N ASP A 16 2.16 5.99 -11.79
CA ASP A 16 1.63 7.16 -11.11
C ASP A 16 0.25 6.87 -10.49
N TYR A 17 -0.08 7.53 -9.37
CA TYR A 17 -1.30 7.29 -8.59
C TYR A 17 -2.12 8.57 -8.36
N ARG A 18 -1.89 9.61 -9.17
CA ARG A 18 -2.60 10.86 -9.06
C ARG A 18 -4.04 10.64 -9.54
N LEU A 19 -5.01 11.11 -8.76
CA LEU A 19 -6.39 11.22 -9.23
C LEU A 19 -6.44 12.49 -10.07
N VAL A 20 -6.67 12.33 -11.36
CA VAL A 20 -6.79 13.42 -12.32
C VAL A 20 -8.26 13.53 -12.71
N ALA A 21 -8.78 14.75 -12.78
CA ALA A 21 -10.13 14.98 -13.26
C ALA A 21 -10.21 14.59 -14.76
N PRO A 22 -11.33 14.05 -15.25
CA PRO A 22 -11.45 13.66 -16.65
C PRO A 22 -11.15 14.82 -17.63
N GLU A 23 -11.47 16.05 -17.25
CA GLU A 23 -11.16 17.26 -18.03
C GLU A 23 -9.66 17.56 -18.18
N ASP A 24 -8.83 17.11 -17.22
CA ASP A 24 -7.40 17.41 -17.17
C ASP A 24 -6.52 16.20 -17.55
N GLU A 25 -7.12 15.04 -17.84
CA GLU A 25 -6.37 13.79 -18.11
C GLU A 25 -5.48 13.93 -19.34
N ASP A 26 -5.97 14.56 -20.42
CA ASP A 26 -5.19 14.74 -21.65
C ASP A 26 -3.97 15.65 -21.42
N GLU A 27 -4.15 16.76 -20.70
CA GLU A 27 -3.04 17.67 -20.37
C GLU A 27 -2.00 16.96 -19.48
N TYR A 28 -2.50 16.20 -18.50
CA TYR A 28 -1.67 15.40 -17.61
C TYR A 28 -0.83 14.36 -18.35
N LEU A 29 -1.43 13.57 -19.24
CA LEU A 29 -0.74 12.55 -20.02
C LEU A 29 0.25 13.16 -21.03
N ASN A 30 -0.09 14.32 -21.59
CA ASN A 30 0.80 15.04 -22.50
C ASN A 30 2.09 15.49 -21.82
N MET A 31 2.04 15.92 -20.55
CA MET A 31 3.24 16.29 -19.78
C MET A 31 4.28 15.14 -19.72
N PHE A 32 3.82 13.90 -19.52
CA PHE A 32 4.70 12.72 -19.52
C PHE A 32 5.16 12.35 -20.93
N THR A 33 4.30 12.52 -21.92
CA THR A 33 4.64 12.30 -23.33
C THR A 33 5.79 13.20 -23.78
N PHE A 34 5.80 14.47 -23.38
CA PHE A 34 6.90 15.40 -23.66
C PHE A 34 8.23 15.03 -22.98
N SER A 35 8.19 14.30 -21.87
CA SER A 35 9.39 13.84 -21.15
C SER A 35 9.90 12.46 -21.61
N GLY A 36 9.35 11.93 -22.71
CA GLY A 36 9.77 10.66 -23.30
C GLY A 36 9.06 9.43 -22.74
N TRP A 37 8.00 9.62 -21.94
CA TRP A 37 7.18 8.55 -21.38
C TRP A 37 5.95 8.30 -22.24
N THR A 38 5.69 7.04 -22.56
CA THR A 38 4.48 6.61 -23.27
C THR A 38 3.48 6.04 -22.27
N HIS A 39 2.27 6.60 -22.24
CA HIS A 39 1.17 6.05 -21.46
C HIS A 39 0.74 4.68 -22.01
N ILE A 40 0.45 3.74 -21.11
CA ILE A 40 -0.04 2.40 -21.45
C ILE A 40 -1.50 2.25 -21.06
N CYS A 41 -1.84 2.52 -19.80
CA CYS A 41 -3.20 2.39 -19.30
C CYS A 41 -3.44 3.23 -18.04
N SER A 42 -4.69 3.64 -17.85
CA SER A 42 -5.21 4.28 -16.63
C SER A 42 -6.27 3.36 -16.03
N GLU A 43 -6.15 2.94 -14.77
CA GLU A 43 -7.21 2.20 -14.06
C GLU A 43 -7.25 2.56 -12.58
N ALA A 44 -8.45 2.85 -12.05
CA ALA A 44 -8.68 3.16 -10.63
C ALA A 44 -7.75 4.25 -10.04
N GLY A 45 -7.42 5.28 -10.83
CA GLY A 45 -6.50 6.35 -10.43
C GLY A 45 -5.03 5.93 -10.43
N MET A 46 -4.68 4.87 -11.16
CA MET A 46 -3.31 4.45 -11.43
C MET A 46 -3.01 4.61 -12.93
N HIS A 47 -1.92 5.30 -13.26
CA HIS A 47 -1.49 5.53 -14.64
C HIS A 47 -0.14 4.85 -14.87
N LEU A 48 -0.11 3.89 -15.79
CA LEU A 48 1.09 3.15 -16.15
C LEU A 48 1.78 3.80 -17.36
N PHE A 49 3.07 4.04 -17.23
CA PHE A 49 3.92 4.59 -18.28
C PHE A 49 5.12 3.69 -18.56
N LYS A 50 5.56 3.67 -19.82
CA LYS A 50 6.80 3.04 -20.28
C LYS A 50 7.72 4.05 -20.93
N ALA A 51 9.03 3.88 -20.81
CA ALA A 51 10.02 4.71 -21.49
C ALA A 51 11.32 3.95 -21.75
N ARG A 52 12.22 4.54 -22.54
CA ARG A 52 13.55 3.97 -22.79
C ARG A 52 14.46 4.12 -21.55
N PRO A 53 15.47 3.27 -21.36
CA PRO A 53 16.31 3.27 -20.15
C PRO A 53 17.02 4.60 -19.88
N ASP A 54 17.31 5.36 -20.94
CA ASP A 54 17.99 6.66 -20.86
C ASP A 54 17.04 7.84 -20.54
N THR A 55 15.74 7.59 -20.36
CA THR A 55 14.78 8.64 -20.02
C THR A 55 14.82 8.97 -18.53
N VAL A 56 14.65 10.26 -18.22
CA VAL A 56 14.66 10.74 -16.84
C VAL A 56 13.46 10.10 -16.09
N PRO A 57 13.69 9.43 -14.94
CA PRO A 57 12.62 8.86 -14.13
C PRO A 57 11.58 9.91 -13.75
N ILE A 58 10.29 9.58 -13.89
CA ILE A 58 9.18 10.45 -13.44
C ILE A 58 9.33 10.83 -11.96
N TYR A 59 9.90 9.92 -11.17
CA TYR A 59 10.21 10.13 -9.76
C TYR A 59 11.67 9.74 -9.53
N SER A 60 12.56 10.73 -9.36
CA SER A 60 13.95 10.50 -8.90
C SER A 60 14.01 10.14 -7.42
N ASP A 61 13.04 10.63 -6.64
CA ASP A 61 13.12 10.61 -5.18
C ASP A 61 12.30 9.48 -4.58
N TYR A 62 13.01 8.62 -3.85
CA TYR A 62 12.50 7.56 -2.99
C TYR A 62 11.45 8.06 -1.97
N SER A 63 11.41 9.37 -1.70
CA SER A 63 10.48 10.04 -0.78
C SER A 63 9.00 9.87 -1.15
N SER A 64 8.65 9.75 -2.44
CA SER A 64 7.25 9.53 -2.88
C SER A 64 6.72 8.12 -2.64
N LYS A 65 7.58 7.14 -2.34
CA LYS A 65 7.14 5.79 -1.96
C LYS A 65 6.56 5.77 -0.54
N ILE A 66 7.02 6.66 0.34
CA ILE A 66 6.57 6.73 1.74
C ILE A 66 5.20 7.41 1.83
N ASP A 67 4.92 8.39 0.98
CA ASP A 67 3.60 9.05 0.95
C ASP A 67 2.51 8.21 0.24
N LYS A 68 2.88 7.31 -0.69
CA LYS A 68 1.94 6.27 -1.20
C LYS A 68 1.36 5.37 -0.09
N PHE A 69 2.12 5.14 0.99
CA PHE A 69 1.62 4.42 2.16
C PHE A 69 0.79 5.28 3.12
N SER A 70 0.81 6.62 3.02
CA SER A 70 0.00 7.46 3.91
C SER A 70 -1.48 7.37 3.51
N ARG A 71 -1.78 7.38 2.20
CA ARG A 71 -3.15 7.37 1.68
C ARG A 71 -3.79 5.96 1.68
N GLN A 72 -3.04 4.90 1.38
CA GLN A 72 -3.55 3.51 1.48
C GLN A 72 -3.35 2.88 2.86
N GLY A 73 -2.34 3.32 3.62
CA GLY A 73 -2.11 2.87 4.99
C GLY A 73 -3.10 3.43 5.99
N MET A 74 -3.87 4.49 5.67
CA MET A 74 -4.90 5.02 6.57
C MET A 74 -5.99 3.96 6.85
N TYR A 75 -6.42 3.20 5.83
CA TYR A 75 -7.40 2.13 6.00
C TYR A 75 -6.85 0.94 6.79
N VAL A 76 -5.60 0.53 6.54
CA VAL A 76 -4.91 -0.52 7.32
C VAL A 76 -4.65 -0.06 8.76
N ASN A 77 -4.42 1.25 8.95
CA ASN A 77 -4.22 1.86 10.25
C ASN A 77 -5.55 2.06 11.01
N GLN A 78 -6.67 2.18 10.32
CA GLN A 78 -7.98 2.26 10.97
C GLN A 78 -8.51 0.87 11.31
N SER A 79 -8.32 -0.11 10.41
CA SER A 79 -8.78 -1.49 10.61
C SER A 79 -8.08 -2.20 11.77
N ALA A 80 -6.75 -2.08 11.91
CA ALA A 80 -6.08 -2.72 13.04
C ALA A 80 -6.40 -2.05 14.39
N LEU A 81 -6.73 -0.75 14.42
CA LEU A 81 -7.20 -0.11 15.65
C LEU A 81 -8.59 -0.62 16.04
N PHE A 82 -9.47 -0.76 15.06
CA PHE A 82 -10.78 -1.40 15.23
C PHE A 82 -10.66 -2.84 15.75
N LEU A 83 -9.76 -3.65 15.17
CA LEU A 83 -9.52 -5.03 15.61
C LEU A 83 -9.01 -5.10 17.06
N VAL A 84 -8.14 -4.17 17.47
CA VAL A 84 -7.64 -4.10 18.85
C VAL A 84 -8.77 -3.76 19.82
N ILE A 85 -9.59 -2.76 19.50
CA ILE A 85 -10.75 -2.36 20.32
C ILE A 85 -11.74 -3.53 20.43
N LEU A 86 -12.07 -4.18 19.31
CA LEU A 86 -12.96 -5.33 19.28
C LEU A 86 -12.43 -6.49 20.14
N SER A 87 -11.14 -6.76 20.06
CA SER A 87 -10.48 -7.78 20.88
C SER A 87 -10.55 -7.46 22.37
N ALA A 88 -10.37 -6.19 22.75
CA ALA A 88 -10.50 -5.73 24.14
C ALA A 88 -11.93 -5.85 24.67
N VAL A 89 -12.94 -5.55 23.84
CA VAL A 89 -14.35 -5.73 24.18
C VAL A 89 -14.68 -7.21 24.38
N CYS A 90 -14.23 -8.09 23.47
CA CYS A 90 -14.41 -9.54 23.62
C CYS A 90 -13.74 -10.08 24.89
N TRP A 91 -12.56 -9.56 25.24
CA TRP A 91 -11.88 -9.92 26.49
C TRP A 91 -12.67 -9.47 27.72
N GLY A 92 -13.21 -8.25 27.73
CA GLY A 92 -14.07 -7.76 28.83
C GLY A 92 -15.35 -8.59 28.98
N LEU A 93 -16.01 -8.93 27.88
CA LEU A 93 -17.19 -9.81 27.88
C LEU A 93 -16.87 -11.23 28.36
N TRP A 94 -15.65 -11.72 28.11
CA TRP A 94 -15.19 -12.99 28.64
C TRP A 94 -14.99 -12.94 30.17
N VAL A 95 -14.37 -11.88 30.69
CA VAL A 95 -14.06 -11.75 32.13
C VAL A 95 -15.30 -11.46 32.97
N PHE A 96 -16.19 -10.58 32.50
CA PHE A 96 -17.35 -10.10 33.27
C PHE A 96 -18.68 -10.71 32.83
N GLY A 97 -18.70 -11.49 31.75
CA GLY A 97 -19.92 -12.06 31.19
C GLY A 97 -20.43 -13.31 31.94
N PRO A 98 -21.73 -13.63 31.77
CA PRO A 98 -22.32 -14.83 32.37
C PRO A 98 -21.65 -16.11 31.85
N GLN A 99 -21.39 -17.07 32.75
CA GLN A 99 -20.63 -18.31 32.48
C GLN A 99 -21.13 -19.13 31.28
N ASN A 100 -22.39 -18.97 30.90
CA ASN A 100 -23.03 -19.71 29.80
C ASN A 100 -22.49 -19.34 28.41
N ILE A 101 -21.95 -18.13 28.23
CA ILE A 101 -21.46 -17.62 26.93
C ILE A 101 -19.95 -17.43 26.89
N THR A 102 -19.30 -17.48 28.06
CA THR A 102 -17.87 -17.28 28.27
C THR A 102 -16.99 -18.19 27.40
N GLY A 103 -17.41 -19.43 27.15
CA GLY A 103 -16.67 -20.36 26.28
C GLY A 103 -16.59 -19.92 24.82
N ILE A 104 -17.68 -19.38 24.27
CA ILE A 104 -17.74 -18.91 22.87
C ILE A 104 -16.86 -17.67 22.71
N PHE A 105 -16.96 -16.72 23.64
CA PHE A 105 -16.13 -15.50 23.61
C PHE A 105 -14.63 -15.80 23.72
N ARG A 106 -14.25 -16.84 24.48
CA ARG A 106 -12.85 -17.28 24.55
C ARG A 106 -12.32 -17.76 23.20
N ILE A 107 -13.09 -18.56 22.47
CA ILE A 107 -12.68 -19.07 21.14
C ILE A 107 -12.59 -17.92 20.14
N VAL A 108 -13.59 -17.04 20.10
CA VAL A 108 -13.60 -15.87 19.22
C VAL A 108 -12.41 -14.94 19.50
N PHE A 109 -12.09 -14.71 20.77
CA PHE A 109 -10.92 -13.92 21.18
C PHE A 109 -9.60 -14.55 20.71
N LEU A 110 -9.45 -15.87 20.82
CA LEU A 110 -8.26 -16.57 20.32
C LEU A 110 -8.11 -16.44 18.80
N CYS A 111 -9.22 -16.58 18.05
CA CYS A 111 -9.21 -16.37 16.60
C CYS A 111 -8.83 -14.92 16.23
N LEU A 112 -9.32 -13.94 16.98
CA LEU A 112 -8.98 -12.53 16.76
C LEU A 112 -7.48 -12.28 16.99
N LEU A 113 -6.88 -12.88 18.02
CA LEU A 113 -5.44 -12.72 18.30
C LEU A 113 -4.55 -13.20 17.15
N VAL A 114 -4.92 -14.28 16.47
CA VAL A 114 -4.19 -14.79 15.31
C VAL A 114 -4.10 -13.75 14.20
N ILE A 115 -5.12 -12.90 14.06
CA ILE A 115 -5.19 -11.84 13.04
C ILE A 115 -4.55 -10.55 13.53
N THR A 116 -4.70 -10.20 14.82
CA THR A 116 -4.18 -8.94 15.36
C THR A 116 -2.67 -8.94 15.52
N ILE A 117 -2.05 -10.09 15.83
CA ILE A 117 -0.59 -10.19 16.01
C ILE A 117 0.17 -9.81 14.72
N PRO A 118 -0.11 -10.41 13.54
CA PRO A 118 0.52 -9.99 12.29
C PRO A 118 0.27 -8.52 11.94
N ALA A 119 -0.92 -8.00 12.27
CA ALA A 119 -1.28 -6.61 12.02
C ALA A 119 -0.45 -5.64 12.88
N ILE A 120 -0.21 -5.98 14.14
CA ILE A 120 0.67 -5.21 15.04
C ILE A 120 2.12 -5.28 14.56
N MET A 121 2.60 -6.47 14.20
CA MET A 121 3.96 -6.66 13.67
C MET A 121 4.21 -5.83 12.41
N THR A 122 3.25 -5.81 11.49
CA THR A 122 3.33 -5.02 10.25
C THR A 122 3.44 -3.53 10.55
N ARG A 123 2.67 -3.01 11.53
CA ARG A 123 2.80 -1.61 11.96
C ARG A 123 4.15 -1.30 12.58
N GLY A 124 4.62 -2.18 13.46
CA GLY A 124 5.94 -2.03 14.09
C GLY A 124 7.06 -1.97 13.06
N ALA A 125 7.03 -2.87 12.06
CA ALA A 125 8.00 -2.91 10.98
C ALA A 125 8.01 -1.61 10.14
N ILE A 126 6.83 -1.06 9.83
CA ILE A 126 6.72 0.20 9.08
C ILE A 126 7.30 1.37 9.89
N GLN A 127 6.99 1.46 11.17
CA GLN A 127 7.51 2.53 12.04
C GLN A 127 9.03 2.42 12.20
N TRP A 128 9.55 1.20 12.38
CA TRP A 128 10.98 0.96 12.51
C TRP A 128 11.73 1.33 11.23
N ARG A 129 11.18 0.99 10.06
CA ARG A 129 11.74 1.38 8.77
C ARG A 129 11.80 2.91 8.62
N LYS A 130 10.72 3.62 8.96
CA LYS A 130 10.68 5.09 8.92
C LYS A 130 11.72 5.75 9.83
N VAL A 131 11.93 5.20 11.03
CA VAL A 131 12.93 5.73 11.98
C VAL A 131 14.34 5.49 11.47
N LYS A 132 14.61 4.31 10.90
CA LYS A 132 15.92 3.97 10.34
C LYS A 132 16.27 4.80 9.10
N GLU A 133 15.31 5.02 8.20
CA GLU A 133 15.52 5.86 7.02
C GLU A 133 15.83 7.31 7.44
N ARG A 134 15.15 7.85 8.47
CA ARG A 134 15.44 9.19 9.00
C ARG A 134 16.86 9.32 9.56
N SER A 135 17.42 8.27 10.16
CA SER A 135 18.77 8.32 10.73
C SER A 135 19.88 8.21 9.68
N ASP A 136 19.58 7.69 8.49
CA ASP A 136 20.56 7.55 7.40
C ASP A 136 20.68 8.85 6.57
N ASP A 137 19.72 9.77 6.72
CA ASP A 137 19.67 11.09 6.04
C ASP A 137 20.29 12.24 6.86
N GLU A 138 20.67 12.02 8.13
CA GLU A 138 21.34 12.99 9.05
C GLU A 138 22.86 12.80 9.09
#